data_AF-A0A6J7FI19-F1
#
_entry.id   AF-A0A6J7FI19-F1
#
_cell.length_a   1.000
_cell.length_b   1.000
_cell.length_c   1.000
_cell.angle_alpha   90.00
_cell.angle_beta   90.00
_cell.angle_gamma   90.00
#
_symmetry.space_group_name_H-M   'P 1'
#
loop_
_entity.id
_entity.type
_entity.pdbx_description
1 polymer ?
#
loop_
_entity_poly.entity_id
_entity_poly.type
_entity_poly.pdbx_seq_one_letter_code
_entity_poly.pdbx_strand_id
1 'polypeptide(L)'
;MSRFNSRGFALATLFSIPLAAAALVLSGCTPPLPPDVLAAQAEANITCQSGTLSVAAPEIFTGALDAVGQSLTATCTEQTVVEVAADKPAPVHLIDVLPSPAVLADFKTSSCPAGSTVVVPAFNYPVTLAFNEPGLEGIQLTPAAVAGILNGTIKTWNDPLVTASNDGLGLEGLPPMKLIGLKGDQGAMQAMTAWLTSVAPQSWKFGTVGSVPSALPFASVTELVDEITATEGAIAVLPVSTAVNNVLGMASLPAGAELNIWVSPDDVQLAKVGSAAMTDQTATLASGESSDMLVYGPGLGGVPVEGQFDIAASKIVLAQDQELIGWPVMGVAHLLICNEPGKPLPLSFAQYVVRLAGQGSFEAFGLTPLPEPIRVKTFSPLKIVVTPPAN
;
A
#
# COMPACT_ATOMS: atom_id res chain seq x y z
N MET A 1 -55.87 63.67 -26.59
CA MET A 1 -55.25 64.00 -27.89
C MET A 1 -54.89 62.67 -28.56
N SER A 2 -55.86 62.11 -29.28
CA SER A 2 -55.86 61.87 -30.75
C SER A 2 -54.92 60.73 -31.18
N ARG A 3 -55.45 59.53 -31.48
CA ARG A 3 -55.73 58.97 -32.83
C ARG A 3 -54.43 58.75 -33.66
N PHE A 4 -54.14 57.65 -34.35
CA PHE A 4 -54.94 56.93 -35.36
C PHE A 4 -54.13 55.73 -35.94
N ASN A 5 -54.84 54.66 -36.34
CA ASN A 5 -54.74 53.82 -37.57
C ASN A 5 -53.46 53.10 -38.09
N SER A 6 -53.59 51.77 -38.17
CA SER A 6 -53.61 50.85 -39.34
C SER A 6 -52.85 51.10 -40.66
N ARG A 7 -52.47 49.95 -41.28
CA ARG A 7 -52.09 49.62 -42.70
C ARG A 7 -50.57 49.48 -42.88
N GLY A 8 -49.97 48.44 -43.48
CA GLY A 8 -50.39 47.43 -44.46
C GLY A 8 -49.62 47.63 -45.77
N PHE A 9 -49.07 46.54 -46.36
CA PHE A 9 -48.35 46.41 -47.66
C PHE A 9 -46.85 46.78 -47.66
N ALA A 10 -45.90 46.15 -48.39
CA ALA A 10 -45.86 45.00 -49.33
C ALA A 10 -44.38 44.58 -49.57
N LEU A 11 -44.21 43.39 -50.14
CA LEU A 11 -42.98 42.75 -50.68
C LEU A 11 -42.13 43.63 -51.62
N ALA A 12 -40.80 43.46 -51.56
CA ALA A 12 -39.86 43.43 -52.71
C ALA A 12 -38.43 43.05 -52.22
N THR A 13 -38.01 41.79 -52.37
CA THR A 13 -37.04 41.27 -53.37
C THR A 13 -35.53 41.47 -53.09
N LEU A 14 -34.85 40.32 -53.07
CA LEU A 14 -33.50 40.02 -53.58
C LEU A 14 -32.29 40.61 -52.82
N PHE A 15 -31.53 39.74 -52.15
CA PHE A 15 -30.12 39.47 -52.46
C PHE A 15 -29.65 38.26 -51.62
N SER A 16 -29.52 37.12 -52.28
CA SER A 16 -28.90 35.90 -51.74
C SER A 16 -27.37 36.05 -51.74
N ILE A 17 -26.76 36.18 -50.56
CA ILE A 17 -25.32 36.04 -50.34
C ILE A 17 -25.10 34.64 -49.75
N PRO A 18 -24.24 33.78 -50.32
CA PRO A 18 -23.94 32.50 -49.73
C PRO A 18 -23.03 32.73 -48.51
N LEU A 19 -23.55 32.45 -47.31
CA LEU A 19 -22.75 32.39 -46.10
C LEU A 19 -21.95 31.09 -46.17
N ALA A 20 -20.66 31.19 -46.52
CA ALA A 20 -19.72 30.10 -46.35
C ALA A 20 -19.61 29.80 -44.84
N ALA A 21 -20.15 28.66 -44.43
CA ALA A 21 -19.97 28.13 -43.09
C ALA A 21 -18.50 27.73 -42.92
N ALA A 22 -17.69 28.65 -42.38
CA ALA A 22 -16.40 28.30 -41.83
C ALA A 22 -16.64 27.46 -40.57
N ALA A 23 -16.53 26.13 -40.70
CA ALA A 23 -16.43 25.23 -39.57
C ALA A 23 -15.13 25.56 -38.83
N LEU A 24 -15.23 26.30 -37.72
CA LEU A 24 -14.15 26.39 -36.74
C LEU A 24 -13.93 25.00 -36.15
N VAL A 25 -12.88 24.33 -36.62
CA VAL A 25 -12.31 23.16 -35.94
C VAL A 25 -11.63 23.69 -34.68
N LEU A 26 -12.36 23.74 -33.56
CA LEU A 26 -11.75 23.89 -32.25
C LEU A 26 -10.95 22.61 -31.98
N SER A 27 -9.65 22.62 -32.29
CA SER A 27 -8.68 21.73 -31.68
C SER A 27 -8.55 22.13 -30.21
N GLY A 28 -9.57 21.80 -29.41
CA GLY A 28 -9.56 22.00 -27.98
C GLY A 28 -8.56 21.04 -27.37
N CYS A 29 -7.45 21.57 -26.86
CA CYS A 29 -6.64 20.90 -25.86
C CYS A 29 -7.51 20.73 -24.61
N THR A 30 -8.30 19.66 -24.50
CA THR A 30 -8.92 19.28 -23.23
C THR A 30 -7.78 19.04 -22.24
N PRO A 31 -7.68 19.83 -21.15
CA PRO A 31 -6.72 19.53 -20.10
C PRO A 31 -6.91 18.08 -19.64
N PRO A 32 -5.83 17.32 -19.39
CA PRO A 32 -5.96 15.99 -18.82
C PRO A 32 -6.80 16.07 -17.55
N LEU A 33 -7.77 15.14 -17.41
CA LEU A 33 -8.66 15.12 -16.25
C LEU A 33 -7.83 14.96 -14.97
N PRO A 34 -8.17 15.70 -13.89
CA PRO A 34 -7.57 15.50 -12.58
C PRO A 34 -7.63 14.03 -12.12
N PRO A 35 -6.60 13.52 -11.41
CA PRO A 35 -6.55 12.12 -10.97
C PRO A 35 -7.75 11.67 -10.14
N ASP A 36 -8.31 12.54 -9.32
CA ASP A 36 -9.51 12.31 -8.51
C ASP A 36 -10.75 12.05 -9.36
N VAL A 37 -10.91 12.79 -10.46
CA VAL A 37 -12.01 12.57 -11.42
C VAL A 37 -11.83 11.25 -12.16
N LEU A 38 -10.61 10.90 -12.56
CA LEU A 38 -10.31 9.62 -13.20
C LEU A 38 -10.56 8.44 -12.25
N ALA A 39 -10.18 8.59 -10.98
CA ALA A 39 -10.44 7.59 -9.95
C ALA A 39 -11.94 7.44 -9.73
N ALA A 40 -12.68 8.54 -9.53
CA ALA A 40 -14.13 8.49 -9.36
C ALA A 40 -14.84 7.85 -10.57
N GLN A 41 -14.39 8.11 -11.79
CA GLN A 41 -14.92 7.44 -13.00
C GLN A 41 -14.61 5.94 -13.03
N ALA A 42 -13.39 5.55 -12.66
CA ALA A 42 -12.99 4.13 -12.59
C ALA A 42 -13.77 3.37 -11.49
N GLU A 43 -14.14 4.05 -10.40
CA GLU A 43 -14.87 3.47 -9.27
C GLU A 43 -16.39 3.49 -9.40
N ALA A 44 -16.93 4.32 -10.28
CA ALA A 44 -18.37 4.54 -10.41
C ALA A 44 -19.12 3.26 -10.85
N ASN A 45 -18.46 2.41 -11.63
CA ASN A 45 -19.05 1.19 -12.18
C ASN A 45 -18.33 -0.04 -11.62
N ILE A 46 -18.86 -0.62 -10.54
CA ILE A 46 -18.48 -1.96 -10.10
C ILE A 46 -19.41 -3.00 -10.72
N THR A 47 -18.84 -4.01 -11.36
CA THR A 47 -19.60 -5.16 -11.86
C THR A 47 -19.71 -6.21 -10.77
N CYS A 48 -20.71 -6.05 -9.89
CA CYS A 48 -20.99 -7.03 -8.84
C CYS A 48 -21.23 -8.42 -9.43
N GLN A 49 -20.72 -9.43 -8.73
CA GLN A 49 -20.95 -10.84 -9.03
C GLN A 49 -21.79 -11.47 -7.92
N SER A 50 -22.17 -12.73 -8.11
CA SER A 50 -22.90 -13.50 -7.09
C SER A 50 -22.06 -14.70 -6.65
N GLY A 51 -22.15 -15.05 -5.37
CA GLY A 51 -21.48 -16.21 -4.79
C GLY A 51 -20.49 -15.86 -3.68
N THR A 52 -19.84 -16.90 -3.17
CA THR A 52 -18.87 -16.80 -2.07
C THR A 52 -17.46 -16.98 -2.60
N LEU A 53 -16.60 -16.02 -2.31
CA LEU A 53 -15.19 -16.00 -2.65
C LEU A 53 -14.35 -16.36 -1.43
N SER A 54 -13.54 -17.41 -1.50
CA SER A 54 -12.47 -17.59 -0.52
C SER A 54 -11.27 -16.71 -0.87
N VAL A 55 -10.65 -16.11 0.12
CA VAL A 55 -9.44 -15.29 -0.03
C VAL A 55 -8.42 -15.71 1.02
N ALA A 56 -7.15 -15.90 0.64
CA ALA A 56 -6.11 -16.30 1.58
C ALA A 56 -5.32 -15.08 2.05
N ALA A 57 -5.01 -15.00 3.34
CA ALA A 57 -4.21 -13.93 3.92
C ALA A 57 -3.12 -14.47 4.87
N PRO A 58 -1.96 -13.80 4.99
CA PRO A 58 -0.94 -14.14 5.97
C PRO A 58 -1.46 -13.83 7.39
N GLU A 59 -0.99 -14.59 8.38
CA GLU A 59 -1.46 -14.48 9.78
C GLU A 59 -1.33 -13.04 10.33
N ILE A 60 -0.29 -12.31 9.90
CA ILE A 60 -0.04 -10.92 10.34
C ILE A 60 -1.12 -9.93 9.86
N PHE A 61 -1.87 -10.28 8.81
CA PHE A 61 -2.96 -9.48 8.26
C PHE A 61 -4.30 -10.21 8.30
N THR A 62 -4.43 -11.22 9.15
CA THR A 62 -5.70 -11.94 9.29
C THR A 62 -6.83 -10.99 9.69
N GLY A 63 -7.94 -11.06 8.95
CA GLY A 63 -9.13 -10.22 9.08
C GLY A 63 -9.14 -9.00 8.15
N ALA A 64 -8.02 -8.66 7.50
CA ALA A 64 -7.94 -7.47 6.65
C ALA A 64 -8.83 -7.60 5.39
N LEU A 65 -8.85 -8.77 4.75
CA LEU A 65 -9.71 -8.99 3.58
C LEU A 65 -11.16 -9.25 3.98
N ASP A 66 -11.40 -9.86 5.14
CA ASP A 66 -12.74 -9.97 5.71
C ASP A 66 -13.37 -8.60 6.00
N ALA A 67 -12.60 -7.62 6.50
CA ALA A 67 -13.08 -6.25 6.71
C ALA A 67 -13.53 -5.59 5.39
N VAL A 68 -12.78 -5.79 4.31
CA VAL A 68 -13.18 -5.35 2.96
C VAL A 68 -14.41 -6.13 2.48
N GLY A 69 -14.47 -7.43 2.74
CA GLY A 69 -15.59 -8.29 2.42
C GLY A 69 -16.90 -7.84 3.08
N GLN A 70 -16.85 -7.40 4.34
CA GLN A 70 -18.01 -6.87 5.05
C GLN A 70 -18.52 -5.59 4.39
N SER A 71 -17.63 -4.64 4.03
CA SER A 71 -18.06 -3.41 3.37
C SER A 71 -18.56 -3.66 1.94
N LEU A 72 -18.00 -4.66 1.24
CA LEU A 72 -18.46 -5.09 -0.08
C LEU A 72 -19.94 -5.47 -0.07
N THR A 73 -20.42 -6.17 0.96
CA THR A 73 -21.83 -6.61 1.02
C THR A 73 -22.83 -5.46 0.99
N ALA A 74 -22.43 -4.24 1.36
CA ALA A 74 -23.27 -3.05 1.26
C ALA A 74 -23.46 -2.57 -0.18
N THR A 75 -22.54 -2.93 -1.10
CA THR A 75 -22.61 -2.57 -2.52
C THR A 75 -23.04 -3.76 -3.39
N CYS A 76 -22.46 -4.94 -3.15
CA CYS A 76 -22.72 -6.17 -3.89
C CYS A 76 -23.35 -7.20 -2.95
N THR A 77 -24.66 -7.11 -2.76
CA THR A 77 -25.40 -7.87 -1.72
C THR A 77 -25.41 -9.38 -1.92
N GLU A 78 -25.15 -9.86 -3.14
CA GLU A 78 -25.06 -11.30 -3.47
C GLU A 78 -23.63 -11.83 -3.48
N GLN A 79 -22.65 -10.98 -3.18
CA GLN A 79 -21.23 -11.33 -3.14
C GLN A 79 -20.76 -11.40 -1.70
N THR A 80 -20.21 -12.54 -1.29
CA THR A 80 -19.62 -12.72 0.04
C THR A 80 -18.17 -13.14 -0.05
N VAL A 81 -17.39 -12.81 0.98
CA VAL A 81 -15.97 -13.13 1.11
C VAL A 81 -15.78 -13.94 2.38
N VAL A 82 -14.91 -14.93 2.32
CA VAL A 82 -14.46 -15.72 3.46
C VAL A 82 -12.95 -15.77 3.42
N GLU A 83 -12.31 -15.17 4.42
CA GLU A 83 -10.87 -15.28 4.57
C GLU A 83 -10.47 -16.67 5.11
N VAL A 84 -9.39 -17.21 4.55
CA VAL A 84 -8.77 -18.48 4.94
C VAL A 84 -7.28 -18.27 5.19
N ALA A 85 -6.65 -19.20 5.90
CA ALA A 85 -5.21 -19.15 6.14
C ALA A 85 -4.41 -19.19 4.82
N ALA A 86 -3.24 -18.54 4.81
CA ALA A 86 -2.33 -18.45 3.65
C ALA A 86 -1.95 -19.80 3.00
N ASP A 87 -1.95 -20.91 3.77
CA ASP A 87 -1.64 -22.24 3.26
C ASP A 87 -2.81 -22.92 2.52
N LYS A 88 -4.00 -22.30 2.53
CA LYS A 88 -5.20 -22.85 1.89
C LYS A 88 -5.35 -22.36 0.45
N PRO A 89 -5.75 -23.23 -0.49
CA PRO A 89 -6.10 -22.82 -1.83
C PRO A 89 -7.24 -21.80 -1.82
N ALA A 90 -7.04 -20.68 -2.52
CA ALA A 90 -8.03 -19.63 -2.67
C ALA A 90 -7.76 -18.87 -3.97
N PRO A 91 -8.79 -18.49 -4.75
CA PRO A 91 -8.60 -17.79 -6.02
C PRO A 91 -8.07 -16.35 -5.87
N VAL A 92 -7.95 -15.83 -4.64
CA VAL A 92 -7.22 -14.60 -4.33
C VAL A 92 -6.30 -14.86 -3.14
N HIS A 93 -5.02 -14.53 -3.26
CA HIS A 93 -4.04 -14.59 -2.18
C HIS A 93 -3.52 -13.18 -1.90
N LEU A 94 -3.51 -12.76 -0.64
CA LEU A 94 -2.75 -11.60 -0.19
C LEU A 94 -1.35 -12.07 0.22
N ILE A 95 -0.32 -11.37 -0.24
CA ILE A 95 1.06 -11.55 0.22
C ILE A 95 1.64 -10.22 0.67
N ASP A 96 2.55 -10.24 1.62
CA ASP A 96 3.20 -9.06 2.20
C ASP A 96 4.67 -8.89 1.75
N VAL A 97 5.21 -9.91 1.09
CA VAL A 97 6.54 -9.92 0.46
C VAL A 97 6.45 -9.50 -1.00
N LEU A 98 7.56 -9.00 -1.55
CA LEU A 98 7.62 -8.75 -3.00
C LEU A 98 7.34 -10.05 -3.77
N PRO A 99 6.36 -10.07 -4.71
CA PRO A 99 6.08 -11.27 -5.49
C PRO A 99 7.35 -11.78 -6.19
N SER A 100 7.48 -13.10 -6.29
CA SER A 100 8.61 -13.74 -6.98
C SER A 100 8.10 -14.79 -7.97
N PRO A 101 8.89 -15.20 -8.98
CA PRO A 101 8.48 -16.24 -9.90
C PRO A 101 8.07 -17.55 -9.23
N ALA A 102 8.71 -17.92 -8.11
CA ALA A 102 8.35 -19.10 -7.33
C ALA A 102 6.95 -18.97 -6.71
N VAL A 103 6.66 -17.83 -6.06
CA VAL A 103 5.35 -17.56 -5.45
C VAL A 103 4.25 -17.55 -6.53
N LEU A 104 4.52 -16.97 -7.70
CA LEU A 104 3.57 -16.95 -8.81
C LEU A 104 3.30 -18.36 -9.39
N ALA A 105 4.34 -19.18 -9.52
CA ALA A 105 4.21 -20.57 -9.98
C ALA A 105 3.41 -21.44 -8.98
N ASP A 106 3.64 -21.24 -7.67
CA ASP A 106 2.92 -21.94 -6.60
C ASP A 106 1.44 -21.53 -6.58
N PHE A 107 1.13 -20.24 -6.70
CA PHE A 107 -0.24 -19.74 -6.80
C PHE A 107 -0.93 -20.26 -8.07
N LYS A 108 -0.24 -20.22 -9.21
CA LYS A 108 -0.73 -20.72 -10.50
C LYS A 108 -1.12 -22.20 -10.41
N THR A 109 -0.30 -23.01 -9.75
CA THR A 109 -0.53 -24.46 -9.62
C THR A 109 -1.61 -24.79 -8.60
N SER A 110 -1.61 -24.13 -7.44
CA SER A 110 -2.50 -24.45 -6.33
C SER A 110 -3.90 -23.85 -6.46
N SER A 111 -4.00 -22.66 -7.05
CA SER A 111 -5.18 -21.81 -6.92
C SER A 111 -5.68 -21.25 -8.26
N CYS A 112 -4.87 -21.27 -9.32
CA CYS A 112 -5.28 -20.78 -10.64
C CYS A 112 -4.89 -21.68 -11.85
N PRO A 113 -5.13 -23.01 -11.81
CA PRO A 113 -4.62 -23.91 -12.85
C PRO A 113 -5.16 -23.58 -14.26
N ALA A 114 -6.41 -23.16 -14.37
CA ALA A 114 -7.08 -22.89 -15.65
C ALA A 114 -7.08 -21.41 -16.09
N GLY A 115 -6.59 -20.47 -15.26
CA GLY A 115 -6.63 -19.03 -15.54
C GLY A 115 -5.26 -18.40 -15.84
N SER A 116 -5.18 -17.08 -15.84
CA SER A 116 -3.91 -16.35 -15.71
C SER A 116 -3.80 -15.73 -14.31
N THR A 117 -2.59 -15.47 -13.86
CA THR A 117 -2.36 -14.74 -12.60
C THR A 117 -2.30 -13.25 -12.90
N VAL A 118 -3.06 -12.46 -12.14
CA VAL A 118 -3.00 -10.99 -12.08
C VAL A 118 -2.39 -10.61 -10.73
N VAL A 119 -1.47 -9.65 -10.73
CA VAL A 119 -0.83 -9.15 -9.50
C VAL A 119 -1.00 -7.65 -9.41
N VAL A 120 -1.49 -7.18 -8.26
CA VAL A 120 -1.72 -5.77 -8.00
C VAL A 120 -1.36 -5.42 -6.56
N PRO A 121 -0.92 -4.18 -6.24
CA PRO A 121 -0.80 -3.75 -4.86
C PRO A 121 -2.20 -3.66 -4.22
N ALA A 122 -2.29 -3.99 -2.93
CA ALA A 122 -3.52 -4.00 -2.15
C ALA A 122 -3.58 -2.79 -1.19
N PHE A 123 -2.53 -2.65 -0.38
CA PHE A 123 -2.36 -1.59 0.61
C PHE A 123 -0.88 -1.46 0.98
N ASN A 124 -0.55 -0.38 1.67
CA ASN A 124 0.74 -0.17 2.31
C ASN A 124 0.61 -0.42 3.83
N TYR A 125 1.74 -0.67 4.48
CA TYR A 125 1.78 -0.76 5.94
C TYR A 125 3.12 -0.19 6.46
N PRO A 126 3.10 0.76 7.41
CA PRO A 126 4.33 1.26 8.01
C PRO A 126 4.96 0.16 8.88
N VAL A 127 6.29 0.10 8.85
CA VAL A 127 7.09 -0.90 9.57
C VAL A 127 8.02 -0.20 10.55
N THR A 128 8.15 -0.75 11.75
CA THR A 128 9.03 -0.22 12.78
C THR A 128 9.84 -1.34 13.47
N LEU A 129 10.85 -0.92 14.23
CA LEU A 129 11.48 -1.77 15.23
C LEU A 129 10.68 -1.59 16.53
N ALA A 130 9.87 -2.61 16.82
CA ALA A 130 9.03 -2.68 18.00
C ALA A 130 9.77 -3.39 19.14
N PHE A 131 9.50 -3.01 20.38
CA PHE A 131 10.19 -3.54 21.55
C PHE A 131 9.30 -3.57 22.79
N ASN A 132 9.65 -4.43 23.74
CA ASN A 132 9.04 -4.47 25.06
C ASN A 132 10.04 -3.96 26.11
N GLU A 133 9.95 -2.66 26.37
CA GLU A 133 10.69 -1.95 27.41
C GLU A 133 9.73 -0.98 28.10
N PRO A 134 9.00 -1.43 29.12
CA PRO A 134 8.01 -0.60 29.80
C PRO A 134 8.62 0.72 30.31
N GLY A 135 8.09 1.83 29.83
CA GLY A 135 8.56 3.18 30.20
C GLY A 135 9.65 3.76 29.30
N LEU A 136 10.18 3.01 28.33
CA LEU A 136 11.03 3.56 27.28
C LEU A 136 10.16 4.11 26.15
N GLU A 137 10.12 5.44 26.04
CA GLU A 137 9.40 6.16 24.99
C GLU A 137 10.36 7.04 24.19
N GLY A 138 10.03 7.27 22.91
CA GLY A 138 10.75 8.24 22.08
C GLY A 138 12.18 7.84 21.68
N ILE A 139 12.55 6.55 21.78
CA ILE A 139 13.87 6.10 21.33
C ILE A 139 14.06 6.40 19.83
N GLN A 140 15.18 7.04 19.50
CA GLN A 140 15.61 7.38 18.15
C GLN A 140 16.69 6.41 17.69
N LEU A 141 16.45 5.66 16.62
CA LEU A 141 17.43 4.72 16.09
C LEU A 141 17.94 5.16 14.71
N THR A 142 19.24 5.41 14.63
CA THR A 142 19.89 5.67 13.33
C THR A 142 19.88 4.41 12.46
N PRO A 143 20.00 4.53 11.13
CA PRO A 143 20.11 3.37 10.25
C PRO A 143 21.26 2.43 10.65
N ALA A 144 22.37 2.98 11.14
CA ALA A 144 23.50 2.18 11.62
C ALA A 144 23.17 1.40 12.90
N ALA A 145 22.43 2.00 13.84
CA ALA A 145 21.95 1.31 15.04
C ALA A 145 20.98 0.18 14.69
N VAL A 146 19.99 0.45 13.83
CA VAL A 146 19.04 -0.58 13.38
C VAL A 146 19.79 -1.73 12.68
N ALA A 147 20.72 -1.43 11.77
CA ALA A 147 21.55 -2.45 11.13
C ALA A 147 22.35 -3.29 12.13
N GLY A 148 22.93 -2.65 13.15
CA GLY A 148 23.67 -3.31 14.23
C GLY A 148 22.81 -4.21 15.11
N ILE A 149 21.55 -3.82 15.36
CA ILE A 149 20.59 -4.68 16.08
C ILE A 149 20.23 -5.89 15.21
N LEU A 150 19.88 -5.65 13.94
CA LEU A 150 19.47 -6.71 13.02
C LEU A 150 20.58 -7.68 12.63
N ASN A 151 21.86 -7.27 12.64
CA ASN A 151 22.97 -8.19 12.40
C ASN A 151 23.52 -8.83 13.71
N GLY A 152 22.99 -8.42 14.88
CA GLY A 152 23.36 -8.92 16.19
C GLY A 152 24.67 -8.38 16.77
N THR A 153 25.27 -7.32 16.19
CA THR A 153 26.44 -6.66 16.78
C THR A 153 26.08 -5.74 17.94
N ILE A 154 24.87 -5.17 17.94
CA ILE A 154 24.30 -4.39 19.05
C ILE A 154 23.34 -5.30 19.81
N LYS A 155 23.57 -5.45 21.11
CA LYS A 155 22.79 -6.34 21.99
C LYS A 155 22.28 -5.65 23.25
N THR A 156 22.54 -4.36 23.41
CA THR A 156 22.21 -3.60 24.62
C THR A 156 21.85 -2.17 24.25
N TRP A 157 20.95 -1.56 25.01
CA TRP A 157 20.53 -0.17 24.79
C TRP A 157 21.64 0.85 25.09
N ASN A 158 22.65 0.47 25.88
CA ASN A 158 23.80 1.32 26.20
C ASN A 158 24.90 1.35 25.12
N ASP A 159 24.69 0.73 23.96
CA ASP A 159 25.65 0.78 22.86
C ASP A 159 25.87 2.25 22.40
N PRO A 160 27.11 2.66 22.09
CA PRO A 160 27.40 4.02 21.61
C PRO A 160 26.57 4.46 20.40
N LEU A 161 26.21 3.53 19.50
CA LEU A 161 25.39 3.84 18.33
C LEU A 161 23.92 4.10 18.67
N VAL A 162 23.45 3.61 19.83
CA VAL A 162 22.11 3.88 20.35
C VAL A 162 22.15 5.14 21.22
N THR A 163 23.06 5.21 22.19
CA THR A 163 23.13 6.33 23.14
C THR A 163 23.38 7.69 22.49
N ALA A 164 24.14 7.75 21.39
CA ALA A 164 24.47 9.00 20.70
C ALA A 164 23.27 9.83 20.20
N SER A 165 22.07 9.24 20.07
CA SER A 165 20.84 9.94 19.67
C SER A 165 19.77 9.96 20.77
N ASN A 166 20.10 9.49 21.98
CA ASN A 166 19.12 9.20 23.03
C ASN A 166 19.58 9.70 24.41
N ASP A 167 20.25 10.85 24.44
CA ASP A 167 20.68 11.48 25.68
C ASP A 167 19.47 11.76 26.59
N GLY A 168 19.55 11.26 27.83
CA GLY A 168 18.51 11.49 28.84
C GLY A 168 17.39 10.46 28.91
N LEU A 169 17.39 9.42 28.06
CA LEU A 169 16.38 8.33 28.11
C LEU A 169 16.65 7.25 29.17
N GLY A 170 17.72 7.37 29.95
CA GLY A 170 17.99 6.41 31.04
C GLY A 170 18.21 4.98 30.55
N LEU A 171 18.94 4.80 29.45
CA LEU A 171 19.17 3.49 28.82
C LEU A 171 20.05 2.55 29.65
N GLU A 172 20.71 3.06 30.69
CA GLU A 172 21.52 2.26 31.60
C GLU A 172 20.63 1.37 32.47
N GLY A 173 20.95 0.07 32.51
CA GLY A 173 20.21 -0.89 33.33
C GLY A 173 18.99 -1.51 32.64
N LEU A 174 18.63 -1.07 31.43
CA LEU A 174 17.67 -1.79 30.61
C LEU A 174 18.19 -3.20 30.26
N PRO A 175 17.31 -4.20 30.10
CA PRO A 175 17.71 -5.56 29.75
C PRO A 175 18.49 -5.63 28.44
N PRO A 176 19.28 -6.70 28.25
CA PRO A 176 19.86 -7.00 26.95
C PRO A 176 18.76 -7.22 25.90
N MET A 177 19.02 -6.72 24.70
CA MET A 177 18.14 -6.87 23.55
C MET A 177 18.09 -8.32 23.09
N LYS A 178 16.87 -8.81 22.84
CA LYS A 178 16.59 -10.12 22.26
C LYS A 178 15.78 -9.93 20.97
N LEU A 179 16.47 -10.00 19.83
CA LEU A 179 15.80 -9.94 18.53
C LEU A 179 15.03 -11.24 18.28
N ILE A 180 13.76 -11.12 17.93
CA ILE A 180 12.87 -12.22 17.57
C ILE A 180 12.21 -11.95 16.21
N GLY A 181 11.73 -12.99 15.55
CA GLY A 181 11.07 -12.90 14.24
C GLY A 181 10.33 -14.18 13.88
N LEU A 182 9.51 -14.17 12.83
CA LEU A 182 8.90 -15.39 12.31
C LEU A 182 9.92 -16.27 11.58
N LYS A 183 9.62 -17.56 11.54
CA LYS A 183 10.31 -18.52 10.69
C LYS A 183 9.95 -18.28 9.22
N GLY A 184 10.95 -17.94 8.42
CA GLY A 184 10.77 -17.66 6.99
C GLY A 184 10.79 -16.17 6.68
N ASP A 185 10.58 -15.84 5.41
CA ASP A 185 10.64 -14.46 4.94
C ASP A 185 9.39 -13.67 5.32
N GLN A 186 9.60 -12.46 5.81
CA GLN A 186 8.55 -11.53 6.26
C GLN A 186 8.63 -10.22 5.47
N GLY A 187 7.48 -9.70 5.06
CA GLY A 187 7.40 -8.42 4.34
C GLY A 187 7.93 -7.24 5.16
N ALA A 188 7.64 -7.21 6.46
CA ALA A 188 8.15 -6.18 7.37
C ALA A 188 9.70 -6.17 7.41
N MET A 189 10.32 -7.36 7.51
CA MET A 189 11.78 -7.47 7.48
C MET A 189 12.34 -7.08 6.10
N GLN A 190 11.67 -7.45 5.00
CA GLN A 190 12.08 -7.01 3.66
C GLN A 190 12.03 -5.48 3.53
N ALA A 191 10.98 -4.81 4.00
CA ALA A 191 10.88 -3.35 3.96
C ALA A 191 12.00 -2.68 4.78
N MET A 192 12.24 -3.15 6.01
CA MET A 192 13.28 -2.62 6.88
C MET A 192 14.68 -2.81 6.26
N THR A 193 14.97 -4.00 5.75
CA THR A 193 16.30 -4.29 5.18
C THR A 193 16.50 -3.66 3.80
N ALA A 194 15.43 -3.41 3.03
CA ALA A 194 15.49 -2.59 1.83
C ALA A 194 15.85 -1.13 2.16
N TRP A 195 15.24 -0.56 3.22
CA TRP A 195 15.62 0.77 3.72
C TRP A 195 17.10 0.80 4.13
N LEU A 196 17.54 -0.15 4.95
CA LEU A 196 18.95 -0.24 5.37
C LEU A 196 19.92 -0.41 4.19
N THR A 197 19.54 -1.18 3.17
CA THR A 197 20.34 -1.35 1.95
C THR A 197 20.49 -0.02 1.21
N SER A 198 19.45 0.80 1.20
CA SER A 198 19.45 2.11 0.55
C SER A 198 20.26 3.14 1.35
N VAL A 199 20.04 3.24 2.66
CA VAL A 199 20.55 4.37 3.47
C VAL A 199 21.77 4.04 4.33
N ALA A 200 22.04 2.77 4.59
CA ALA A 200 23.13 2.32 5.44
C ALA A 200 23.98 1.20 4.79
N PRO A 201 24.35 1.30 3.50
CA PRO A 201 25.05 0.21 2.81
C PRO A 201 26.43 -0.09 3.39
N GLN A 202 26.99 0.75 4.28
CA GLN A 202 28.22 0.45 5.00
C GLN A 202 28.00 -0.41 6.25
N SER A 203 26.86 -0.25 6.92
CA SER A 203 26.51 -1.02 8.12
C SER A 203 25.69 -2.28 7.78
N TRP A 204 24.95 -2.24 6.67
CA TRP A 204 24.11 -3.34 6.18
C TRP A 204 24.62 -3.86 4.84
N LYS A 205 25.08 -5.12 4.81
CA LYS A 205 25.69 -5.75 3.63
C LYS A 205 24.87 -6.90 3.04
N PHE A 206 23.73 -7.23 3.65
CA PHE A 206 22.93 -8.42 3.30
C PHE A 206 21.89 -8.16 2.20
N GLY A 207 21.71 -6.90 1.78
CA GLY A 207 20.66 -6.54 0.83
C GLY A 207 19.27 -6.65 1.45
N THR A 208 18.24 -6.74 0.61
CA THR A 208 16.86 -6.95 1.03
C THR A 208 16.64 -8.42 1.36
N VAL A 209 16.33 -8.72 2.62
CA VAL A 209 16.08 -10.09 3.13
C VAL A 209 14.82 -10.11 3.99
N GLY A 210 14.08 -11.22 3.96
CA GLY A 210 12.87 -11.39 4.77
C GLY A 210 13.13 -11.97 6.16
N SER A 211 14.37 -12.37 6.46
CA SER A 211 14.77 -12.92 7.75
C SER A 211 16.26 -12.67 8.02
N VAL A 212 16.65 -12.67 9.29
CA VAL A 212 18.04 -12.45 9.72
C VAL A 212 18.47 -13.56 10.69
N PRO A 213 19.69 -14.11 10.61
CA PRO A 213 20.13 -15.21 11.47
C PRO A 213 20.22 -14.88 12.97
N SER A 214 20.30 -13.60 13.30
CA SER A 214 20.35 -13.07 14.67
C SER A 214 18.99 -13.12 15.38
N ALA A 215 17.89 -13.19 14.64
CA ALA A 215 16.54 -13.24 15.18
C ALA A 215 16.21 -14.67 15.63
N LEU A 216 15.70 -14.83 16.85
CA LEU A 216 15.11 -16.09 17.31
C LEU A 216 13.80 -16.34 16.54
N PRO A 217 13.68 -17.46 15.79
CA PRO A 217 12.52 -17.70 14.96
C PRO A 217 11.35 -18.33 15.74
N PHE A 218 10.14 -17.80 15.52
CA PHE A 218 8.87 -18.31 16.03
C PHE A 218 8.01 -18.88 14.90
N ALA A 219 7.15 -19.87 15.20
CA ALA A 219 6.42 -20.60 14.17
C ALA A 219 5.15 -19.88 13.69
N SER A 220 4.56 -19.01 14.52
CA SER A 220 3.35 -18.25 14.23
C SER A 220 3.44 -16.81 14.73
N VAL A 221 2.60 -15.93 14.19
CA VAL A 221 2.46 -14.55 14.67
C VAL A 221 1.97 -14.55 16.11
N THR A 222 1.05 -15.45 16.46
CA THR A 222 0.58 -15.60 17.84
C THR A 222 1.73 -15.88 18.81
N GLU A 223 2.59 -16.87 18.52
CA GLU A 223 3.74 -17.19 19.38
C GLU A 223 4.74 -16.02 19.47
N LEU A 224 4.96 -15.30 18.37
CA LEU A 224 5.86 -14.14 18.35
C LEU A 224 5.31 -13.01 19.22
N VAL A 225 4.01 -12.72 19.13
CA VAL A 225 3.33 -11.67 19.91
C VAL A 225 3.32 -12.04 21.39
N ASP A 226 3.05 -13.29 21.73
CA ASP A 226 3.14 -13.80 23.11
C ASP A 226 4.55 -13.62 23.68
N GLU A 227 5.59 -13.93 22.89
CA GLU A 227 6.98 -13.77 23.34
C GLU A 227 7.36 -12.31 23.59
N ILE A 228 7.10 -11.41 22.62
CA ILE A 228 7.52 -10.02 22.74
C ILE A 228 6.79 -9.32 23.88
N THR A 229 5.50 -9.61 24.10
CA THR A 229 4.73 -9.01 25.19
C THR A 229 5.13 -9.54 26.57
N ALA A 230 5.58 -10.79 26.67
CA ALA A 230 5.98 -11.40 27.93
C ALA A 230 7.45 -11.13 28.34
N THR A 231 8.30 -10.73 27.39
CA THR A 231 9.75 -10.66 27.60
C THR A 231 10.28 -9.23 27.48
N GLU A 232 10.66 -8.64 28.62
CA GLU A 232 11.42 -7.38 28.64
C GLU A 232 12.74 -7.54 27.87
N GLY A 233 13.12 -6.56 27.04
CA GLY A 233 14.26 -6.69 26.13
C GLY A 233 13.95 -7.32 24.78
N ALA A 234 12.75 -7.89 24.58
CA ALA A 234 12.40 -8.44 23.27
C ALA A 234 12.20 -7.32 22.23
N ILE A 235 12.73 -7.56 21.02
CA ILE A 235 12.68 -6.66 19.88
C ILE A 235 12.21 -7.44 18.65
N ALA A 236 11.34 -6.86 17.83
CA ALA A 236 10.92 -7.42 16.56
C ALA A 236 10.75 -6.32 15.50
N VAL A 237 10.95 -6.67 14.22
CA VAL A 237 10.54 -5.80 13.10
C VAL A 237 9.09 -6.14 12.77
N LEU A 238 8.18 -5.21 13.03
CA LEU A 238 6.74 -5.45 12.91
C LEU A 238 6.05 -4.33 12.12
N PRO A 239 4.89 -4.63 11.49
CA PRO A 239 3.95 -3.58 11.13
C PRO A 239 3.59 -2.74 12.35
N VAL A 240 3.53 -1.42 12.18
CA VAL A 240 3.16 -0.49 13.26
C VAL A 240 1.78 -0.81 13.84
N SER A 241 0.82 -1.24 13.01
CA SER A 241 -0.50 -1.67 13.48
C SER A 241 -0.42 -2.83 14.47
N THR A 242 0.45 -3.82 14.22
CA THR A 242 0.71 -4.93 15.14
C THR A 242 1.35 -4.43 16.44
N ALA A 243 2.31 -3.51 16.36
CA ALA A 243 2.96 -2.95 17.55
C ALA A 243 1.97 -2.15 18.42
N VAL A 244 1.17 -1.28 17.80
CA VAL A 244 0.13 -0.48 18.47
C VAL A 244 -0.92 -1.36 19.12
N ASN A 245 -1.43 -2.37 18.42
CA ASN A 245 -2.46 -3.28 18.95
C ASN A 245 -1.99 -4.08 20.16
N ASN A 246 -0.68 -4.25 20.33
CA ASN A 246 -0.07 -4.99 21.44
C ASN A 246 0.67 -4.08 22.44
N VAL A 247 0.46 -2.77 22.36
CA VAL A 247 1.03 -1.78 23.29
C VAL A 247 2.56 -1.88 23.41
N LEU A 248 3.22 -2.14 22.27
CA LEU A 248 4.67 -2.22 22.20
C LEU A 248 5.28 -0.85 21.99
N GLY A 249 6.47 -0.63 22.57
CA GLY A 249 7.30 0.51 22.24
C GLY A 249 7.75 0.44 20.78
N MET A 250 7.91 1.59 20.14
CA MET A 250 8.32 1.69 18.74
C MET A 250 9.41 2.73 18.58
N ALA A 251 10.42 2.41 17.76
CA ALA A 251 11.51 3.34 17.50
C ALA A 251 11.09 4.44 16.52
N SER A 252 11.51 5.67 16.82
CA SER A 252 11.56 6.76 15.85
C SER A 252 12.72 6.55 14.89
N LEU A 253 12.49 6.85 13.61
CA LEU A 253 13.48 6.70 12.54
C LEU A 253 13.71 8.02 11.83
N PRO A 254 14.92 8.25 11.28
CA PRO A 254 15.16 9.44 10.48
C PRO A 254 14.56 9.26 9.08
N ALA A 255 13.94 10.33 8.59
CA ALA A 255 13.32 10.43 7.28
C ALA A 255 13.85 11.65 6.50
N GLY A 256 13.42 11.76 5.25
CA GLY A 256 13.90 12.76 4.30
C GLY A 256 15.18 12.35 3.61
N ALA A 257 15.54 13.07 2.55
CA ALA A 257 16.72 12.76 1.73
C ALA A 257 18.04 12.81 2.53
N GLU A 258 18.11 13.69 3.53
CA GLU A 258 19.29 13.87 4.39
C GLU A 258 19.25 13.03 5.68
N LEU A 259 18.14 12.33 5.97
CA LEU A 259 17.95 11.54 7.20
C LEU A 259 18.19 12.35 8.49
N ASN A 260 17.76 13.60 8.49
CA ASN A 260 17.93 14.55 9.59
C ASN A 260 16.62 14.88 10.33
N ILE A 261 15.49 14.33 9.89
CA ILE A 261 14.18 14.55 10.49
C ILE A 261 13.72 13.27 11.17
N TRP A 262 13.68 13.30 12.50
CA TRP A 262 13.16 12.19 13.30
C TRP A 262 11.65 12.20 13.27
N VAL A 263 11.08 11.08 12.83
CA VAL A 263 9.64 10.86 12.82
C VAL A 263 9.29 9.69 13.72
N SER A 264 8.13 9.78 14.35
CA SER A 264 7.53 8.71 15.13
C SER A 264 6.52 7.93 14.27
N PRO A 265 6.39 6.61 14.44
CA PRO A 265 5.50 5.79 13.63
C PRO A 265 4.00 5.95 13.94
N ASP A 266 3.62 6.71 14.97
CA ASP A 266 2.25 6.87 15.46
C ASP A 266 1.39 7.84 14.63
N ASP A 267 1.98 8.62 13.73
CA ASP A 267 1.24 9.53 12.85
C ASP A 267 0.84 8.86 11.52
N VAL A 268 -0.46 8.58 11.39
CA VAL A 268 -1.07 8.02 10.17
C VAL A 268 -0.90 8.90 8.94
N GLN A 269 -0.74 10.22 9.08
CA GLN A 269 -0.48 11.11 7.95
C GLN A 269 0.93 10.89 7.40
N LEU A 270 1.92 10.67 8.28
CA LEU A 270 3.27 10.33 7.85
C LEU A 270 3.28 8.99 7.11
N ALA A 271 2.50 8.00 7.55
CA ALA A 271 2.34 6.74 6.82
C ALA A 271 1.74 6.95 5.42
N LYS A 272 0.69 7.79 5.30
CA LYS A 272 0.09 8.14 3.99
C LYS A 272 1.09 8.81 3.05
N VAL A 273 1.88 9.76 3.54
CA VAL A 273 2.93 10.40 2.73
C VAL A 273 4.01 9.38 2.35
N GLY A 274 4.47 8.59 3.30
CA GLY A 274 5.50 7.56 3.09
C GLY A 274 5.07 6.49 2.08
N SER A 275 3.77 6.18 2.00
CA SER A 275 3.23 5.20 1.04
C SER A 275 3.45 5.59 -0.42
N ALA A 276 3.68 6.88 -0.70
CA ALA A 276 4.00 7.36 -2.05
C ALA A 276 5.51 7.32 -2.37
N ALA A 277 6.35 6.85 -1.44
CA ALA A 277 7.76 6.59 -1.68
C ALA A 277 8.03 5.21 -2.30
N MET A 278 6.97 4.41 -2.55
CA MET A 278 7.10 3.08 -3.15
C MET A 278 7.57 3.14 -4.61
N THR A 279 8.32 2.11 -5.00
CA THR A 279 8.97 2.06 -6.32
C THR A 279 8.31 1.02 -7.22
N ASP A 280 8.11 1.36 -8.48
CA ASP A 280 7.57 0.40 -9.46
C ASP A 280 8.63 -0.68 -9.76
N GLN A 281 8.29 -1.93 -9.43
CA GLN A 281 9.10 -3.13 -9.62
C GLN A 281 8.47 -4.06 -10.66
N THR A 282 7.47 -3.62 -11.42
CA THR A 282 6.75 -4.45 -12.39
C THR A 282 7.68 -5.12 -13.40
N ALA A 283 8.71 -4.40 -13.86
CA ALA A 283 9.70 -4.92 -14.81
C ALA A 283 10.55 -6.07 -14.26
N THR A 284 10.65 -6.23 -12.93
CA THR A 284 11.45 -7.29 -12.30
C THR A 284 10.81 -8.68 -12.39
N LEU A 285 9.49 -8.73 -12.60
CA LEU A 285 8.71 -9.98 -12.69
C LEU A 285 8.22 -10.29 -14.12
N ALA A 286 8.20 -9.29 -14.99
CA ALA A 286 7.64 -9.38 -16.33
C ALA A 286 8.44 -10.25 -17.33
N SER A 287 9.48 -10.98 -16.91
CA SER A 287 10.34 -11.75 -17.81
C SER A 287 9.74 -13.08 -18.30
N GLY A 288 8.41 -13.25 -18.35
CA GLY A 288 7.83 -14.41 -19.04
C GLY A 288 6.34 -14.73 -18.83
N GLU A 289 5.67 -14.24 -17.78
CA GLU A 289 4.31 -14.66 -17.47
C GLU A 289 3.39 -13.46 -17.13
N SER A 290 2.45 -13.17 -18.04
CA SER A 290 1.35 -12.18 -17.93
C SER A 290 1.70 -10.70 -18.16
N SER A 291 0.85 -10.01 -18.94
CA SER A 291 0.88 -8.55 -19.19
C SER A 291 0.20 -7.73 -18.09
N ASP A 292 -0.51 -8.38 -17.17
CA ASP A 292 -1.45 -7.74 -16.26
C ASP A 292 -0.89 -7.73 -14.82
N MET A 293 0.34 -7.24 -14.69
CA MET A 293 1.04 -7.14 -13.42
C MET A 293 1.31 -5.67 -13.11
N LEU A 294 1.02 -5.27 -11.87
CA LEU A 294 1.46 -4.02 -11.30
C LEU A 294 2.08 -4.35 -9.94
N VAL A 295 3.40 -4.18 -9.84
CA VAL A 295 4.15 -4.59 -8.64
C VAL A 295 4.95 -3.41 -8.14
N TYR A 296 4.73 -3.06 -6.89
CA TYR A 296 5.48 -2.04 -6.17
C TYR A 296 6.34 -2.67 -5.08
N GLY A 297 7.59 -2.21 -4.96
CA GLY A 297 8.46 -2.51 -3.84
C GLY A 297 8.24 -1.56 -2.67
N PRO A 298 8.92 -1.79 -1.53
CA PRO A 298 8.81 -0.96 -0.33
C PRO A 298 9.00 0.55 -0.60
N GLY A 299 8.29 1.37 0.18
CA GLY A 299 8.50 2.82 0.22
C GLY A 299 9.63 3.16 1.18
N LEU A 300 10.65 3.89 0.68
CA LEU A 300 11.91 4.10 1.39
C LEU A 300 12.18 5.60 1.61
N GLY A 301 12.66 5.96 2.80
CA GLY A 301 13.15 7.31 3.12
C GLY A 301 12.06 8.37 3.35
N GLY A 302 10.80 8.05 3.06
CA GLY A 302 9.65 8.91 3.38
C GLY A 302 9.49 10.10 2.43
N VAL A 303 10.23 10.14 1.32
CA VAL A 303 10.10 11.17 0.29
C VAL A 303 9.24 10.62 -0.85
N PRO A 304 8.07 11.21 -1.13
CA PRO A 304 7.21 10.76 -2.22
C PRO A 304 7.91 10.80 -3.57
N VAL A 305 7.68 9.77 -4.39
CA VAL A 305 8.07 9.80 -5.80
C VAL A 305 7.17 10.81 -6.53
N GLU A 306 7.77 11.62 -7.40
CA GLU A 306 7.05 12.65 -8.15
C GLU A 306 5.83 12.05 -8.89
N GLY A 307 4.66 12.69 -8.71
CA GLY A 307 3.40 12.27 -9.31
C GLY A 307 2.73 11.06 -8.64
N GLN A 308 3.28 10.50 -7.57
CA GLN A 308 2.62 9.43 -6.80
C GLN A 308 1.78 9.93 -5.63
N PHE A 309 1.94 11.19 -5.22
CA PHE A 309 1.16 11.78 -4.12
C PHE A 309 0.47 13.07 -4.56
N ASP A 310 -0.84 13.15 -4.31
CA ASP A 310 -1.60 14.38 -4.49
C ASP A 310 -1.75 15.09 -3.15
N ILE A 311 -0.88 16.08 -2.92
CA ILE A 311 -0.93 16.88 -1.69
C ILE A 311 -2.24 17.66 -1.56
N ALA A 312 -2.82 18.13 -2.67
CA ALA A 312 -4.05 18.91 -2.64
C ALA A 312 -5.25 18.05 -2.21
N ALA A 313 -5.31 16.80 -2.67
CA ALA A 313 -6.34 15.84 -2.27
C ALA A 313 -6.17 15.35 -0.82
N SER A 314 -4.92 15.30 -0.31
CA SER A 314 -4.62 14.82 1.05
C SER A 314 -5.09 15.73 2.18
N LYS A 315 -5.39 17.00 1.89
CA LYS A 315 -5.68 18.06 2.89
C LYS A 315 -4.53 18.32 3.87
N ILE A 316 -3.33 17.83 3.59
CA ILE A 316 -2.12 18.16 4.37
C ILE A 316 -1.75 19.61 4.08
N VAL A 317 -1.57 20.39 5.16
CA VAL A 317 -1.12 21.78 5.07
C VAL A 317 0.32 21.85 5.54
N LEU A 318 1.22 22.20 4.63
CA LEU A 318 2.63 22.42 4.94
C LEU A 318 2.88 23.90 5.20
N ALA A 319 3.79 24.21 6.12
CA ALA A 319 4.34 25.55 6.23
C ALA A 319 5.10 25.90 4.93
N GLN A 320 5.30 27.21 4.69
CA GLN A 320 6.12 27.65 3.57
C GLN A 320 7.52 27.03 3.68
N ASP A 321 8.02 26.47 2.57
CA ASP A 321 9.32 25.81 2.45
C ASP A 321 9.50 24.52 3.29
N GLN A 322 8.42 23.99 3.87
CA GLN A 322 8.46 22.68 4.54
C GLN A 322 8.41 21.56 3.50
N GLU A 323 9.36 20.63 3.58
CA GLU A 323 9.39 19.45 2.73
C GLU A 323 8.27 18.47 3.12
N LEU A 324 7.67 17.84 2.11
CA LEU A 324 6.68 16.79 2.31
C LEU A 324 7.39 15.47 2.64
N ILE A 325 7.43 15.14 3.93
CA ILE A 325 8.11 13.96 4.46
C ILE A 325 7.12 13.06 5.18
N GLY A 326 7.22 11.77 4.94
CA GLY A 326 6.46 10.71 5.57
C GLY A 326 7.33 9.71 6.31
N TRP A 327 6.71 8.60 6.72
CA TRP A 327 7.38 7.50 7.38
C TRP A 327 8.41 6.82 6.45
N PRO A 328 9.64 6.53 6.91
CA PRO A 328 10.72 6.11 6.02
C PRO A 328 10.72 4.63 5.64
N VAL A 329 9.91 3.79 6.28
CA VAL A 329 9.91 2.33 6.04
C VAL A 329 8.47 1.84 5.84
N MET A 330 8.05 1.73 4.59
CA MET A 330 6.72 1.25 4.20
C MET A 330 6.82 -0.09 3.49
N GLY A 331 6.11 -1.11 3.99
CA GLY A 331 5.84 -2.33 3.24
C GLY A 331 4.66 -2.16 2.30
N VAL A 332 4.60 -3.01 1.28
CA VAL A 332 3.50 -3.07 0.30
C VAL A 332 2.99 -4.50 0.27
N ALA A 333 1.68 -4.69 0.43
CA ALA A 333 1.04 -5.98 0.23
C ALA A 333 0.44 -6.06 -1.17
N HIS A 334 0.43 -7.25 -1.77
CA HIS A 334 -0.10 -7.48 -3.11
C HIS A 334 -1.17 -8.56 -3.10
N LEU A 335 -2.17 -8.40 -3.97
CA LEU A 335 -3.11 -9.47 -4.31
C LEU A 335 -2.58 -10.24 -5.52
N LEU A 336 -2.57 -11.56 -5.39
CA LEU A 336 -2.45 -12.52 -6.48
C LEU A 336 -3.85 -13.02 -6.77
N ILE A 337 -4.32 -12.81 -8.00
CA ILE A 337 -5.72 -13.00 -8.37
C ILE A 337 -5.79 -13.99 -9.52
N CYS A 338 -6.64 -14.99 -9.38
CA CYS A 338 -6.93 -15.90 -10.47
C CYS A 338 -7.91 -15.27 -11.46
N ASN A 339 -7.44 -15.05 -12.69
CA ASN A 339 -8.25 -14.61 -13.80
C ASN A 339 -8.59 -15.81 -14.69
N GLU A 340 -9.68 -16.51 -14.36
CA GLU A 340 -10.19 -17.61 -15.18
C GLU A 340 -11.37 -17.15 -16.04
N PRO A 341 -11.40 -17.45 -17.35
CA PRO A 341 -12.52 -17.10 -18.22
C PRO A 341 -13.86 -17.59 -17.68
N GLY A 342 -14.85 -16.69 -17.60
CA GLY A 342 -16.19 -17.01 -17.10
C GLY A 342 -16.31 -17.08 -15.57
N LYS A 343 -15.23 -16.85 -14.81
CA LYS A 343 -15.24 -16.76 -13.34
C LYS A 343 -14.73 -15.40 -12.85
N PRO A 344 -15.49 -14.31 -13.05
CA PRO A 344 -15.05 -12.94 -12.74
C PRO A 344 -15.06 -12.58 -11.25
N LEU A 345 -15.52 -13.47 -10.37
CA LEU A 345 -15.67 -13.22 -8.93
C LEU A 345 -14.37 -12.73 -8.24
N PRO A 346 -13.18 -13.32 -8.50
CA PRO A 346 -11.92 -12.84 -7.92
C PRO A 346 -11.54 -11.42 -8.38
N LEU A 347 -11.73 -11.13 -9.68
CA LEU A 347 -11.47 -9.80 -10.25
C LEU A 347 -12.44 -8.76 -9.70
N SER A 348 -13.72 -9.10 -9.54
CA SER A 348 -14.73 -8.20 -8.97
C SER A 348 -14.40 -7.81 -7.52
N PHE A 349 -13.95 -8.77 -6.71
CA PHE A 349 -13.46 -8.48 -5.36
C PHE A 349 -12.22 -7.58 -5.39
N ALA A 350 -11.22 -7.91 -6.22
CA ALA A 350 -10.01 -7.10 -6.33
C ALA A 350 -10.29 -5.66 -6.82
N GLN A 351 -11.25 -5.48 -7.74
CA GLN A 351 -11.72 -4.16 -8.13
C GLN A 351 -12.30 -3.41 -6.93
N TYR A 352 -13.10 -4.06 -6.09
CA TYR A 352 -13.65 -3.43 -4.89
C TYR A 352 -12.56 -3.05 -3.88
N VAL A 353 -11.54 -3.91 -3.70
CA VAL A 353 -10.39 -3.65 -2.81
C VAL A 353 -9.73 -2.32 -3.12
N VAL A 354 -9.56 -1.97 -4.40
CA VAL A 354 -8.89 -0.72 -4.83
C VAL A 354 -9.84 0.48 -4.93
N ARG A 355 -11.14 0.30 -4.70
CA ARG A 355 -12.08 1.43 -4.56
C ARG A 355 -11.87 2.14 -3.23
N LEU A 356 -12.28 3.41 -3.15
CA LEU A 356 -12.19 4.23 -1.95
C LEU A 356 -12.86 3.56 -0.74
N ALA A 357 -13.98 2.86 -0.94
CA ALA A 357 -14.64 2.12 0.14
C ALA A 357 -13.83 0.90 0.63
N GLY A 358 -13.20 0.15 -0.29
CA GLY A 358 -12.31 -0.96 0.06
C GLY A 358 -11.06 -0.46 0.78
N GLN A 359 -10.42 0.59 0.25
CA GLN A 359 -9.28 1.25 0.87
C GLN A 359 -9.61 1.86 2.23
N GLY A 360 -10.81 2.44 2.39
CA GLY A 360 -11.30 2.92 3.68
C GLY A 360 -11.51 1.79 4.70
N SER A 361 -11.80 0.57 4.25
CA SER A 361 -11.88 -0.60 5.13
C SER A 361 -10.49 -1.00 5.63
N PHE A 362 -9.46 -0.93 4.78
CA PHE A 362 -8.07 -1.11 5.20
C PHE A 362 -7.60 -0.02 6.17
N GLU A 363 -7.95 1.24 5.92
CA GLU A 363 -7.63 2.35 6.83
C GLU A 363 -8.26 2.13 8.22
N ALA A 364 -9.54 1.74 8.26
CA ALA A 364 -10.22 1.41 9.52
C ALA A 364 -9.60 0.18 10.23
N PHE A 365 -8.98 -0.73 9.48
CA PHE A 365 -8.25 -1.87 10.02
C PHE A 365 -6.85 -1.49 10.55
N GLY A 366 -6.37 -0.26 10.30
CA GLY A 366 -5.05 0.23 10.72
C GLY A 366 -3.96 0.07 9.66
N LEU A 367 -4.34 -0.18 8.40
CA LEU A 367 -3.42 -0.24 7.26
C LEU A 367 -3.41 1.09 6.51
N THR A 368 -2.42 1.29 5.65
CA THR A 368 -2.28 2.54 4.88
C THR A 368 -2.84 2.35 3.47
N PRO A 369 -3.84 3.15 3.05
CA PRO A 369 -4.35 3.10 1.68
C PRO A 369 -3.27 3.29 0.61
N LEU A 370 -3.53 2.78 -0.59
CA LEU A 370 -2.74 3.09 -1.76
C LEU A 370 -2.85 4.59 -2.09
N PRO A 371 -1.73 5.25 -2.47
CA PRO A 371 -1.79 6.58 -3.06
C PRO A 371 -2.70 6.60 -4.29
N GLU A 372 -3.49 7.65 -4.42
CA GLU A 372 -4.52 7.76 -5.46
C GLU A 372 -4.00 7.53 -6.89
N PRO A 373 -2.87 8.14 -7.33
CA PRO A 373 -2.33 7.88 -8.66
C PRO A 373 -2.03 6.39 -8.92
N ILE A 374 -1.62 5.66 -7.89
CA ILE A 374 -1.28 4.23 -7.98
C ILE A 374 -2.54 3.39 -7.98
N ARG A 375 -3.49 3.74 -7.13
CA ARG A 375 -4.82 3.15 -7.09
C ARG A 375 -5.52 3.23 -8.46
N VAL A 376 -5.44 4.36 -9.15
CA VAL A 376 -5.96 4.54 -10.53
C VAL A 376 -5.27 3.60 -11.51
N LYS A 377 -3.94 3.49 -11.49
CA LYS A 377 -3.18 2.55 -12.35
C LYS A 377 -3.59 1.10 -12.09
N THR A 378 -3.96 0.78 -10.84
CA THR A 378 -4.33 -0.56 -10.40
C THR A 378 -5.67 -1.04 -10.97
N PHE A 379 -6.56 -0.16 -11.41
CA PHE A 379 -7.81 -0.57 -12.06
C PHE A 379 -7.61 -1.21 -13.43
N SER A 380 -6.52 -0.87 -14.15
CA SER A 380 -6.32 -1.34 -15.52
C SER A 380 -6.10 -2.87 -15.61
N PRO A 381 -5.22 -3.49 -14.79
CA PRO A 381 -5.08 -4.96 -14.73
C PRO A 381 -6.34 -5.69 -14.25
N LEU A 382 -7.25 -5.01 -13.56
CA LEU A 382 -8.43 -5.62 -12.93
C LEU A 382 -9.68 -5.60 -13.79
N LYS A 383 -9.60 -5.20 -15.05
CA LYS A 383 -10.77 -5.12 -15.94
C LYS A 383 -11.39 -6.50 -16.16
N ILE A 384 -12.67 -6.63 -15.85
CA ILE A 384 -13.45 -7.83 -16.14
C ILE A 384 -13.82 -7.81 -17.63
N VAL A 385 -13.25 -8.75 -18.41
CA VAL A 385 -13.64 -8.95 -19.80
C VAL A 385 -14.83 -9.91 -19.81
N VAL A 386 -16.01 -9.41 -20.16
CA VAL A 386 -17.18 -10.25 -20.41
C VAL A 386 -17.05 -10.83 -21.82
N THR A 387 -16.71 -12.11 -21.92
CA THR A 387 -16.76 -12.81 -23.21
C THR A 387 -18.23 -12.91 -23.64
N PRO A 388 -18.62 -12.44 -24.84
CA PRO A 388 -19.97 -12.64 -25.34
C PRO A 388 -20.30 -14.14 -25.38
N PRO A 389 -21.55 -14.56 -25.12
CA PRO A 389 -21.92 -15.97 -25.27
C PRO A 389 -21.58 -16.43 -26.69
N ALA A 390 -20.96 -17.60 -26.81
CA ALA A 390 -20.72 -18.23 -28.10
C ALA A 390 -22.08 -18.52 -28.75
N ASN A 391 -22.36 -17.85 -29.87
CA ASN A 391 -23.55 -18.09 -30.69
C ASN A 391 -23.52 -19.48 -31.33
#